data_AF-A0A7K5L5D3-F1
#
_entry.id   AF-A0A7K5L5D3-F1
#
_cell.length_a   1.000
_cell.length_b   1.000
_cell.length_c   1.000
_cell.angle_alpha   90.00
_cell.angle_beta   90.00
_cell.angle_gamma   90.00
#
_symmetry.space_group_name_H-M   'P 1'
#
loop_
_entity.id
_entity.type
_entity.pdbx_description
1 polymer ?
#
loop_
_entity_poly.entity_id
_entity_poly.type
_entity_poly.pdbx_seq_one_letter_code
_entity_poly.pdbx_strand_id
1 'polypeptide(L)' 'MAYRGQGQKVQKVMVQPIRSRIQVWLYEQVNMRIEGCIIGFDEYMNLVLDDAEEIHSKTKSRKQLGR' A
#
# COMPACT_ATOMS: atom_id res chain seq x y z
N MET A 1 -10.22 -7.21 -45.46
CA MET A 1 -10.71 -6.28 -44.42
C MET A 1 -10.04 -6.65 -43.11
N ALA A 2 -9.06 -5.87 -42.66
CA ALA A 2 -8.31 -6.15 -41.44
C ALA A 2 -9.01 -5.49 -40.24
N TYR A 3 -9.57 -6.30 -39.34
CA TYR A 3 -10.08 -5.83 -38.05
C TYR A 3 -8.89 -5.45 -37.16
N ARG A 4 -8.50 -4.17 -37.22
CA ARG A 4 -7.53 -3.59 -36.28
C ARG A 4 -8.25 -3.31 -34.97
N GLY A 5 -8.45 -4.35 -34.15
CA GLY A 5 -8.92 -4.23 -32.79
C GLY A 5 -7.86 -3.56 -31.93
N GLN A 6 -7.83 -2.23 -31.90
CA GLN A 6 -7.14 -1.50 -30.86
C GLN A 6 -7.88 -1.79 -29.55
N GLY A 7 -7.41 -2.79 -28.82
CA GLY A 7 -7.88 -3.04 -27.46
C GLY A 7 -7.68 -1.75 -26.66
N GLN A 8 -8.78 -1.09 -26.29
CA GLN A 8 -8.74 0.03 -25.36
C GLN A 8 -8.03 -0.47 -24.10
N LYS A 9 -6.84 0.06 -23.83
CA LYS A 9 -6.17 -0.12 -22.55
C LYS A 9 -7.10 0.49 -21.51
N VAL A 10 -7.85 -0.36 -20.82
CA VAL A 10 -8.68 0.05 -19.69
C VAL A 10 -7.73 0.57 -18.62
N GLN A 11 -7.61 1.89 -18.52
CA GLN A 11 -6.96 2.52 -17.38
C GLN A 11 -7.88 2.29 -16.19
N LYS A 12 -7.55 1.31 -15.35
CA LYS A 12 -8.23 1.13 -14.08
C LYS A 12 -7.93 2.36 -13.23
N VAL A 13 -8.93 3.21 -13.07
CA VAL A 13 -8.88 4.31 -12.10
C VAL A 13 -8.76 3.67 -10.72
N MET A 14 -7.65 3.92 -10.02
CA MET A 14 -7.57 3.52 -8.63
C MET A 14 -8.39 4.50 -7.80
N VAL A 15 -9.41 4.00 -7.11
CA VAL A 15 -10.16 4.79 -6.13
C VAL A 15 -9.33 4.83 -4.86
N GLN A 16 -8.89 6.02 -4.46
CA GLN A 16 -8.20 6.18 -3.19
C GLN A 16 -9.16 5.85 -2.04
N PRO A 17 -8.79 4.94 -1.13
CA PRO A 17 -9.51 4.79 0.13
C PRO A 17 -9.46 6.13 0.88
N ILE A 18 -10.60 6.55 1.44
CA ILE A 18 -10.73 7.79 2.21
C ILE A 18 -9.84 7.68 3.46
N ARG A 19 -8.57 8.13 3.38
CA ARG A 19 -7.56 8.15 4.47
C ARG A 19 -7.66 6.96 5.45
N SER A 20 -7.89 5.76 4.94
CA SER A 20 -8.04 4.57 5.77
C SER A 20 -6.68 4.09 6.23
N ARG A 21 -6.55 3.83 7.54
CA ARG A 21 -5.35 3.20 8.10
C ARG A 21 -5.29 1.74 7.63
N ILE A 22 -4.20 1.36 6.99
CA ILE A 22 -3.94 0.02 6.49
C ILE A 22 -2.86 -0.68 7.31
N GLN A 23 -2.77 -2.01 7.17
CA GLN A 23 -1.70 -2.81 7.75
C GLN A 23 -1.02 -3.62 6.63
N VAL A 24 0.27 -3.36 6.40
CA VAL A 24 1.12 -4.03 5.42
C VAL A 24 1.86 -5.18 6.08
N TRP A 25 1.72 -6.37 5.52
CA TRP A 25 2.43 -7.56 5.98
C TRP A 25 3.74 -7.67 5.20
N LEU A 26 4.84 -7.87 5.92
CA LEU A 26 6.16 -8.00 5.32
C LEU A 26 6.41 -9.45 4.94
N TYR A 27 7.03 -9.66 3.77
CA TYR A 27 7.30 -11.00 3.25
C TYR A 27 8.31 -11.77 4.10
N GLU A 28 9.45 -11.14 4.42
CA GLU A 28 10.52 -11.79 5.19
C GLU A 28 10.32 -11.68 6.71
N GLN A 29 9.80 -10.54 7.21
CA GLN A 29 9.61 -10.30 8.64
C GLN A 29 8.16 -10.50 9.07
N VAL A 30 7.73 -11.76 9.21
CA VAL A 30 6.35 -12.12 9.61
C VAL A 30 5.91 -11.59 11.00
N ASN A 31 6.88 -11.30 11.88
CA ASN A 31 6.60 -10.79 13.22
C ASN A 31 6.38 -9.28 13.25
N MET A 32 6.70 -8.58 12.17
CA MET A 32 6.61 -7.14 12.05
C MET A 32 5.59 -6.78 10.97
N ARG A 33 4.79 -5.75 11.23
CA ARG A 33 3.83 -5.20 10.27
C ARG A 33 3.99 -3.69 10.28
N ILE A 34 3.73 -3.06 9.14
CA ILE A 34 3.72 -1.59 9.05
C ILE A 34 2.28 -1.15 8.97
N GLU A 35 1.87 -0.24 9.84
CA GLU A 35 0.57 0.43 9.75
C GLU A 35 0.75 1.88 9.32
N GLY A 36 -0.24 2.42 8.61
CA GLY A 36 -0.25 3.82 8.21
C GLY A 36 -1.40 4.14 7.26
N CYS A 37 -1.58 5.41 6.95
CA CYS A 37 -2.59 5.87 5.99
C CYS A 37 -1.94 6.04 4.62
N ILE A 38 -2.47 5.41 3.57
CA ILE A 38 -1.91 5.58 2.21
C ILE A 38 -2.12 7.01 1.72
N ILE A 39 -1.03 7.71 1.41
CA ILE A 39 -1.06 9.02 0.73
C ILE A 39 -0.64 8.93 -0.74
N GLY A 40 0.07 7.87 -1.12
CA GLY A 40 0.47 7.62 -2.50
C GLY A 40 0.92 6.18 -2.71
N PHE A 41 0.85 5.73 -3.96
CA PHE A 41 1.36 4.45 -4.41
C PHE A 41 1.73 4.56 -5.90
N ASP A 42 2.56 3.66 -6.41
CA ASP A 42 2.97 3.63 -7.82
C ASP A 42 2.67 2.28 -8.49
N GLU A 43 3.09 2.14 -9.76
CA GLU A 43 2.92 0.93 -10.56
C GLU A 43 3.69 -0.30 -10.03
N TYR A 44 4.65 -0.09 -9.12
CA TYR A 44 5.43 -1.14 -8.47
C TYR A 44 4.90 -1.47 -7.07
N MET A 45 3.80 -0.84 -6.64
CA MET A 45 3.24 -0.93 -5.28
C MET A 45 4.18 -0.38 -4.20
N ASN A 46 5.12 0.51 -4.53
CA ASN A 46 5.79 1.31 -3.51
C ASN A 46 4.73 2.17 -2.82
N LEU A 47 4.66 2.13 -1.49
CA LEU A 47 3.65 2.84 -0.72
C LEU A 47 4.26 4.04 0.00
N VAL A 48 3.60 5.18 -0.10
CA VAL A 48 3.86 6.33 0.76
C VAL A 48 2.78 6.36 1.82
N LEU A 49 3.19 6.27 3.09
CA LEU A 49 2.31 6.19 4.25
C LEU A 49 2.48 7.42 5.14
N ASP A 50 1.36 7.97 5.58
CA ASP A 50 1.23 8.98 6.63
C ASP A 50 0.98 8.30 7.98
N ASP A 51 1.41 8.93 9.09
CA ASP A 51 1.34 8.38 10.46
C ASP A 51 1.82 6.91 10.58
N ALA A 52 2.96 6.61 9.94
CA ALA A 52 3.45 5.24 9.82
C ALA A 52 4.02 4.68 11.14
N GLU A 53 3.65 3.44 11.48
CA GLU A 53 4.07 2.73 12.70
C GLU A 53 4.56 1.30 12.39
N GLU A 54 5.66 0.88 13.00
CA GLU A 54 6.03 -0.54 13.11
C GLU A 54 5.25 -1.19 14.24
N ILE A 55 4.52 -2.26 13.93
CA ILE A 55 3.82 -3.11 14.88
C ILE A 55 4.60 -4.42 15.00
N HIS A 56 5.14 -4.69 16.18
CA HIS A 56 5.72 -5.99 16.50
C HIS A 56 4.66 -6.90 17.11
N SER A 57 4.28 -7.96 16.40
CA SER A 57 3.17 -8.84 16.79
C SER A 57 3.41 -9.59 18.11
N LYS A 58 4.68 -9.94 18.40
CA LYS A 58 5.05 -10.71 19.61
C LYS A 58 5.07 -9.85 20.87
N THR A 59 5.70 -8.69 20.81
CA THR A 59 5.87 -7.77 21.94
C THR A 59 4.69 -6.80 22.07
N LYS A 60 3.82 -6.72 21.06
CA LYS A 60 2.77 -5.69 20.91
C LYS A 60 3.31 -4.26 20.98
N SER A 61 4.61 -4.07 20.77
CA SER A 61 5.23 -2.76 20.75
C SER A 61 4.93 -2.05 19.45
N ARG A 62 4.72 -0.73 19.54
CA ARG A 62 4.51 0.16 18.42
C ARG A 62 5.62 1.18 18.37
N LYS A 63 6.19 1.42 17.19
CA LYS A 63 7.23 2.42 16.99
C LYS A 63 6.87 3.32 15.81
N GLN A 64 6.76 4.62 16.08
CA GLN A 64 6.50 5.61 15.03
C GLN A 64 7.70 5.70 14.09
N LEU A 65 7.42 5.72 12.79
CA LEU A 65 8.39 5.88 11.70
C LEU A 65 8.31 7.28 11.07
N GLY A 66 7.19 7.98 11.25
CA GLY A 66 7.01 9.36 10.83
C GLY A 66 7.80 10.36 11.67
N ARG A 67 8.00 11.55 11.14
CA ARG A 67 8.57 12.71 11.83
C ARG A 67 7.62 13.88 11.76
#